data_AF-A0AA43F7S2-F1
#
_entry.id   AF-A0AA43F7S2-F1
#
_cell.length_a   1.000
_cell.length_b   1.000
_cell.length_c   1.000
_cell.angle_alpha   90.00
_cell.angle_beta   90.00
_cell.angle_gamma   90.00
#
_symmetry.space_group_name_H-M   'P 1'
#
loop_
_entity.id
_entity.type
_entity.pdbx_description
1 polymer ?
#
loop_
_entity_poly.entity_id
_entity_poly.type
_entity_poly.pdbx_seq_one_letter_code
_entity_poly.pdbx_strand_id
1 'polypeptide(L)'
;MKRGDAVGKHLRLGLLAMGVMVMVTGCTSSPSTQISESGNSGFMSLWNTYADCKSTSDFVQAESDLKQLRSAHVQEPGGYEGFVLPLPARIERLVSNPTSRVAVDVEAMVSACALHAGELALDQGHIDIARDLFLSVITLHDGENSYYVLKARTLLGRLGQGVNVSLNAR
;
A
#
# COMPACT_ATOMS: atom_id res chain seq x y z
N MET A 1 -49.10 31.98 -46.99
CA MET A 1 -48.49 32.67 -48.15
C MET A 1 -47.07 33.09 -47.75
N LYS A 2 -46.04 32.29 -48.11
CA LYS A 2 -44.85 32.65 -48.95
C LYS A 2 -44.12 33.95 -48.51
N ARG A 3 -42.96 33.86 -47.85
CA ARG A 3 -41.56 33.73 -48.36
C ARG A 3 -40.90 35.10 -48.61
N GLY A 4 -39.71 35.31 -48.05
CA GLY A 4 -38.77 36.31 -48.56
C GLY A 4 -37.68 36.76 -47.57
N ASP A 5 -36.61 35.98 -47.46
CA ASP A 5 -35.30 36.43 -46.96
C ASP A 5 -34.71 37.54 -47.86
N ALA A 6 -33.96 38.48 -47.27
CA ALA A 6 -32.67 39.00 -47.80
C ALA A 6 -32.34 40.43 -47.31
N VAL A 7 -31.82 40.59 -46.09
CA VAL A 7 -30.89 41.69 -45.76
C VAL A 7 -29.83 41.17 -44.78
N GLY A 8 -29.24 40.03 -45.12
CA GLY A 8 -28.00 39.55 -44.54
C GLY A 8 -26.86 39.98 -45.46
N LYS A 9 -25.73 40.39 -44.85
CA LYS A 9 -24.51 40.98 -45.46
C LYS A 9 -24.60 42.51 -45.48
N HIS A 10 -23.79 43.15 -44.64
CA HIS A 10 -23.29 44.54 -44.68
C HIS A 10 -23.22 45.22 -43.32
N LEU A 11 -23.98 44.78 -42.31
CA LEU A 11 -23.88 45.35 -40.96
C LEU A 11 -23.38 44.35 -39.90
N ARG A 12 -22.57 43.38 -40.32
CA ARG A 12 -21.81 42.49 -39.42
C ARG A 12 -20.34 42.89 -39.28
N LEU A 13 -19.98 44.09 -39.74
CA LEU A 13 -18.59 44.59 -39.77
C LEU A 13 -18.36 45.89 -38.96
N GLY A 14 -19.37 46.35 -38.22
CA GLY A 14 -19.31 47.59 -37.41
C GLY A 14 -19.53 47.37 -35.90
N LEU A 15 -19.51 46.12 -35.46
CA LEU A 15 -19.67 45.71 -34.05
C LEU A 15 -18.46 44.89 -33.60
N LEU A 16 -17.29 45.25 -34.12
CA LEU A 16 -16.01 44.57 -33.94
C LEU A 16 -15.01 45.43 -33.15
N ALA A 17 -15.46 46.47 -32.45
CA ALA A 17 -14.57 47.35 -31.72
C ALA A 17 -15.26 48.05 -30.54
N MET A 18 -15.55 47.33 -29.45
CA MET A 18 -15.46 47.88 -28.08
C MET A 18 -15.84 46.85 -27.02
N GLY A 19 -14.96 46.67 -26.04
CA GLY A 19 -15.20 45.91 -24.81
C GLY A 19 -15.15 44.41 -25.03
N VAL A 20 -14.17 43.67 -24.53
CA VAL A 20 -13.85 43.59 -23.11
C VAL A 20 -12.41 43.12 -22.99
N MET A 21 -11.58 43.98 -22.41
CA MET A 21 -10.24 43.63 -21.96
C MET A 21 -10.39 43.02 -20.56
N VAL A 22 -10.42 41.68 -20.48
CA VAL A 22 -10.20 40.95 -19.22
C VAL A 22 -8.88 40.22 -19.38
N MET A 23 -7.83 40.85 -18.87
CA MET A 23 -6.55 40.20 -18.59
C MET A 23 -6.77 39.21 -17.45
N VAL A 24 -6.93 37.93 -17.76
CA VAL A 24 -6.77 36.85 -16.78
C VAL A 24 -5.27 36.60 -16.64
N THR A 25 -4.59 37.36 -15.79
CA THR A 25 -3.28 36.97 -15.26
C THR A 25 -3.51 35.97 -14.14
N GLY A 26 -3.76 34.72 -14.50
CA GLY A 26 -3.59 33.61 -13.57
C GLY A 26 -2.09 33.37 -13.39
N CYS A 27 -1.58 33.48 -12.17
CA CYS A 27 -0.24 32.98 -11.85
C CYS A 27 -0.23 31.46 -12.09
N THR A 28 0.37 30.99 -13.18
CA THR A 28 0.70 29.57 -13.35
C THR A 28 2.00 29.28 -12.60
N SER A 29 1.99 29.49 -11.29
CA SER A 29 2.99 28.89 -10.39
C SER A 29 2.43 27.55 -9.95
N SER A 30 2.35 26.61 -10.89
CA SER A 30 2.38 25.20 -10.54
C SER A 30 3.83 24.90 -10.19
N PRO A 31 4.21 24.68 -8.92
CA PRO A 31 5.34 23.81 -8.71
C PRO A 31 4.89 22.49 -9.35
N SER A 32 5.50 22.12 -10.47
CA SER A 32 5.58 20.72 -10.83
C SER A 32 6.44 20.09 -9.75
N THR A 33 5.83 19.87 -8.59
CA THR A 33 6.34 18.91 -7.63
C THR A 33 6.27 17.61 -8.41
N GLN A 34 7.40 17.22 -9.00
CA GLN A 34 7.65 15.82 -9.29
C GLN A 34 7.65 15.14 -7.92
N ILE A 35 6.46 14.96 -7.35
CA ILE A 35 6.22 13.92 -6.37
C ILE A 35 6.46 12.69 -7.21
N SER A 36 7.64 12.09 -7.02
CA SER A 36 8.11 10.95 -7.78
C SER A 36 6.98 9.96 -7.98
N GLU A 37 6.48 9.86 -9.21
CA GLU A 37 5.46 8.89 -9.63
C GLU A 37 5.91 7.44 -9.33
N SER A 38 7.22 7.26 -9.11
CA SER A 38 7.85 6.00 -8.67
C SER A 38 7.50 5.58 -7.23
N GLY A 39 7.14 6.50 -6.33
CA GLY A 39 6.78 6.14 -4.94
C GLY A 39 5.36 5.56 -4.82
N ASN A 40 4.43 6.10 -5.60
CA ASN A 40 3.03 5.66 -5.61
C ASN A 40 2.87 4.26 -6.22
N SER A 41 3.62 3.93 -7.28
CA SER A 41 3.55 2.62 -7.93
C SER A 41 4.11 1.50 -7.04
N GLY A 42 5.17 1.74 -6.28
CA GLY A 42 5.74 0.77 -5.33
C GLY A 42 4.80 0.47 -4.17
N PHE A 43 4.22 1.52 -3.57
CA PHE A 43 3.22 1.38 -2.51
C PHE A 43 1.97 0.62 -2.98
N MET A 44 1.39 1.02 -4.12
CA MET A 44 0.19 0.38 -4.65
C MET A 44 0.44 -1.08 -5.03
N SER A 45 1.64 -1.39 -5.55
CA SER A 45 2.05 -2.77 -5.82
C SER A 45 2.09 -3.61 -4.53
N LEU A 46 2.75 -3.12 -3.48
CA LEU A 46 2.78 -3.76 -2.15
C LEU A 46 1.38 -3.99 -1.58
N TRP A 47 0.53 -2.97 -1.65
CA TRP A 47 -0.85 -3.06 -1.17
C TRP A 47 -1.67 -4.09 -1.95
N ASN A 48 -1.53 -4.13 -3.28
CA ASN A 48 -2.22 -5.10 -4.11
C ASN A 48 -1.75 -6.53 -3.80
N THR A 49 -0.43 -6.77 -3.71
CA THR A 49 0.12 -8.09 -3.32
C THR A 49 -0.42 -8.55 -1.95
N TYR A 50 -0.52 -7.64 -0.99
CA TYR A 50 -1.13 -7.95 0.31
C TYR A 50 -2.63 -8.26 0.19
N ALA A 51 -3.38 -7.46 -0.55
CA ALA A 51 -4.82 -7.67 -0.75
C ALA A 51 -5.11 -9.00 -1.47
N ASP A 52 -4.30 -9.34 -2.47
CA ASP A 52 -4.36 -10.62 -3.19
C ASP A 52 -4.06 -11.78 -2.24
N CYS A 53 -2.98 -11.70 -1.46
CA CYS A 53 -2.66 -12.70 -0.45
C CYS A 53 -3.81 -12.89 0.55
N LYS A 54 -4.47 -11.81 0.98
CA LYS A 54 -5.57 -11.89 1.96
C LYS A 54 -6.87 -12.41 1.40
N SER A 55 -7.09 -12.33 0.09
CA SER A 55 -8.34 -12.71 -0.56
C SER A 55 -8.28 -14.08 -1.24
N THR A 56 -7.09 -14.55 -1.61
CA THR A 56 -6.91 -15.85 -2.24
C THR A 56 -7.20 -17.02 -1.29
N SER A 57 -7.72 -18.10 -1.85
CA SER A 57 -7.82 -19.42 -1.21
C SER A 57 -6.79 -20.42 -1.72
N ASP A 58 -5.97 -20.01 -2.70
CA ASP A 58 -4.88 -20.82 -3.25
C ASP A 58 -3.61 -20.59 -2.42
N PHE A 59 -3.14 -21.67 -1.78
CA PHE A 59 -1.92 -21.66 -0.99
C PHE A 59 -0.69 -21.27 -1.82
N VAL A 60 -0.58 -21.74 -3.06
CA VAL A 60 0.58 -21.44 -3.93
C VAL A 60 0.63 -19.96 -4.27
N GLN A 61 -0.54 -19.36 -4.55
CA GLN A 61 -0.66 -17.93 -4.77
C GLN A 61 -0.29 -17.14 -3.50
N ALA A 62 -0.87 -17.50 -2.34
CA ALA A 62 -0.57 -16.85 -1.07
C ALA A 62 0.92 -16.93 -0.70
N GLU A 63 1.57 -18.06 -0.97
CA GLU A 63 3.01 -18.24 -0.74
C GLU A 63 3.86 -17.37 -1.67
N SER A 64 3.45 -17.25 -2.94
CA SER A 64 4.09 -16.35 -3.92
C SER A 64 3.99 -14.89 -3.48
N ASP A 65 2.79 -14.46 -3.11
CA ASP A 65 2.54 -13.09 -2.64
C ASP A 65 3.34 -12.79 -1.36
N LEU A 66 3.40 -13.75 -0.43
CA LEU A 66 4.21 -13.64 0.78
C LEU A 66 5.71 -13.48 0.47
N LYS A 67 6.24 -14.22 -0.52
CA LYS A 67 7.65 -14.09 -0.94
C LYS A 67 7.92 -12.69 -1.48
N GLN A 68 6.99 -12.11 -2.23
CA GLN A 68 7.10 -10.75 -2.74
C GLN A 68 7.02 -9.70 -1.62
N LEU A 69 6.13 -9.86 -0.64
CA LEU A 69 6.06 -8.95 0.52
C LEU A 69 7.34 -9.01 1.36
N ARG A 70 7.89 -10.21 1.59
CA ARG A 70 9.15 -10.40 2.34
C ARG A 70 10.33 -9.77 1.64
N SER A 71 10.43 -9.89 0.32
CA SER A 71 11.53 -9.26 -0.42
C SER A 71 11.46 -7.74 -0.33
N ALA A 72 10.25 -7.16 -0.34
CA ALA A 72 10.06 -5.72 -0.14
C ALA A 72 10.39 -5.27 1.30
N HIS A 73 10.02 -6.06 2.32
CA HIS A 73 10.38 -5.78 3.72
C HIS A 73 11.90 -5.76 3.94
N VAL A 74 12.64 -6.71 3.36
CA VAL A 74 14.11 -6.75 3.45
C VAL A 74 14.76 -5.58 2.69
N GLN A 75 14.11 -5.10 1.62
CA GLN A 75 14.56 -3.98 0.79
C GLN A 75 14.14 -2.60 1.33
N GLU A 76 13.60 -2.50 2.54
CA GLU A 76 13.48 -1.24 3.27
C GLU A 76 14.73 -1.02 4.15
N PRO A 77 15.88 -0.58 3.61
CA PRO A 77 16.90 0.03 4.44
C PRO A 77 16.32 1.35 4.94
N GLY A 78 16.25 1.50 6.27
CA GLY A 78 15.72 2.70 6.91
C GLY A 78 16.20 3.99 6.23
N GLY A 79 15.24 4.81 5.83
CA GLY A 79 15.50 6.11 5.22
C GLY A 79 14.69 6.33 3.97
N TYR A 80 13.38 6.49 4.11
CA TYR A 80 12.75 7.51 3.27
C TYR A 80 13.57 8.79 3.52
N GLU A 81 14.25 9.30 2.49
CA GLU A 81 14.71 10.68 2.40
C GLU A 81 13.42 11.54 2.42
N GLY A 82 12.79 11.58 3.59
CA GLY A 82 11.61 12.37 3.85
C GLY A 82 11.98 13.81 3.53
N PHE A 83 11.04 14.50 2.89
CA PHE A 83 11.18 15.91 2.53
C PHE A 83 11.86 16.69 3.66
N VAL A 84 13.12 17.06 3.46
CA VAL A 84 13.87 17.90 4.38
C VAL A 84 13.30 19.31 4.21
N LEU A 85 12.37 19.70 5.09
CA LEU A 85 11.99 21.10 5.16
C LEU A 85 13.25 21.89 5.51
N PRO A 86 13.62 22.95 4.76
CA PRO A 86 14.66 23.86 5.16
C PRO A 86 14.16 24.63 6.39
N LEU A 87 14.36 24.05 7.57
CA LEU A 87 13.96 24.61 8.84
C LEU A 87 15.13 25.39 9.45
N PRO A 88 14.87 26.55 10.07
CA PRO A 88 15.86 27.21 10.90
C PRO A 88 16.38 26.24 11.98
N ALA A 89 17.69 26.27 12.26
CA ALA A 89 18.41 25.31 13.12
C ALA A 89 17.80 25.07 14.52
N ARG A 90 17.00 26.01 15.04
CA ARG A 90 16.26 25.85 16.31
C ARG A 90 15.06 24.91 16.21
N ILE A 91 14.38 24.89 15.06
CA ILE A 91 13.21 24.04 14.82
C ILE A 91 13.68 22.66 14.34
N GLU A 92 14.72 22.62 13.51
CA GLU A 92 15.30 21.38 12.99
C GLU A 92 15.54 20.36 14.11
N ARG A 93 16.17 20.76 15.22
CA ARG A 93 16.41 19.89 16.40
C ARG A 93 15.16 19.31 17.05
N LEU A 94 13.99 19.93 16.86
CA LEU A 94 12.72 19.47 17.41
C LEU A 94 12.00 18.48 16.48
N VAL A 95 12.45 18.36 15.22
CA VAL A 95 11.82 17.53 14.18
C VAL A 95 12.82 16.68 13.38
N SER A 96 14.11 16.63 13.77
CA SER A 96 15.18 15.95 13.02
C SER A 96 15.02 14.43 12.96
N ASN A 97 14.11 13.87 13.75
CA ASN A 97 13.79 12.46 13.73
C ASN A 97 12.31 12.29 13.39
N PRO A 98 11.90 12.62 12.15
CA PRO A 98 10.53 12.35 11.74
C PRO A 98 10.35 10.84 11.78
N THR A 99 9.51 10.36 12.71
CA THR A 99 9.02 8.98 12.64
C THR A 99 8.38 8.84 11.27
N SER A 100 9.00 8.07 10.38
CA SER A 100 8.46 7.79 9.05
C SER A 100 7.05 7.22 9.24
N ARG A 101 6.03 8.04 9.03
CA ARG A 101 4.64 7.59 9.01
C ARG A 101 4.36 7.06 7.62
N VAL A 102 4.98 5.94 7.26
CA VAL A 102 4.46 5.16 6.15
C VAL A 102 3.04 4.78 6.56
N ALA A 103 2.05 5.10 5.72
CA ALA A 103 0.64 4.79 6.02
C ALA A 103 0.38 3.27 6.12
N VAL A 104 1.37 2.45 5.75
CA VAL A 104 1.31 1.01 5.71
C VAL A 104 2.59 0.44 6.31
N ASP A 105 2.42 -0.38 7.34
CA ASP A 105 3.47 -1.16 7.97
C ASP A 105 3.69 -2.45 7.18
N VAL A 106 4.82 -2.54 6.47
CA VAL A 106 5.17 -3.69 5.63
C VAL A 106 5.38 -4.95 6.48
N GLU A 107 5.89 -4.81 7.71
CA GLU A 107 6.06 -5.93 8.63
C GLU A 107 4.71 -6.52 9.04
N ALA A 108 3.73 -5.65 9.32
CA ALA A 108 2.35 -6.05 9.59
C ALA A 108 1.70 -6.76 8.38
N MET A 109 1.94 -6.28 7.15
CA MET A 109 1.46 -6.96 5.93
C MET A 109 2.07 -8.36 5.76
N VAL A 110 3.39 -8.48 5.91
CA VAL A 110 4.10 -9.77 5.85
C VAL A 110 3.54 -10.73 6.89
N SER A 111 3.33 -10.25 8.12
CA SER A 111 2.79 -11.04 9.22
C SER A 111 1.37 -11.54 8.94
N ALA A 112 0.50 -10.65 8.49
CA ALA A 112 -0.89 -10.98 8.16
C ALA A 112 -0.99 -11.97 7.00
N CYS A 113 -0.17 -11.82 5.96
CA CYS A 113 -0.10 -12.72 4.82
C CYS A 113 0.49 -14.09 5.22
N ALA A 114 1.54 -14.13 6.04
CA ALA A 114 2.13 -15.37 6.54
C ALA A 114 1.15 -16.19 7.39
N LEU A 115 0.36 -15.52 8.25
CA LEU A 115 -0.71 -16.18 9.00
C LEU A 115 -1.77 -16.78 8.07
N HIS A 116 -2.20 -16.03 7.05
CA HIS A 116 -3.18 -16.51 6.08
C HIS A 116 -2.68 -17.69 5.26
N ALA A 117 -1.46 -17.59 4.72
CA ALA A 117 -0.82 -18.67 3.98
C ALA A 117 -0.62 -19.91 4.86
N GLY A 118 -0.30 -19.74 6.14
CA GLY A 118 -0.18 -20.84 7.10
C GLY A 118 -1.52 -21.52 7.41
N GLU A 119 -2.61 -20.76 7.51
CA GLU A 119 -3.98 -21.29 7.64
C GLU A 119 -4.37 -22.09 6.39
N LEU A 120 -4.11 -21.57 5.18
CA LEU A 120 -4.35 -22.32 3.93
C LEU A 120 -3.49 -23.58 3.82
N ALA A 121 -2.21 -23.51 4.18
CA ALA A 121 -1.31 -24.67 4.20
C ALA A 121 -1.84 -25.75 5.15
N LEU A 122 -2.32 -25.34 6.32
CA LEU A 122 -2.93 -26.25 7.30
C LEU A 122 -4.17 -26.93 6.73
N ASP A 123 -5.08 -26.16 6.12
CA ASP A 123 -6.33 -26.67 5.53
C ASP A 123 -6.06 -27.67 4.39
N GLN A 124 -4.93 -27.52 3.69
CA GLN A 124 -4.47 -28.42 2.63
C GLN A 124 -3.61 -29.60 3.14
N GLY A 125 -3.39 -29.71 4.45
CA GLY A 125 -2.61 -30.80 5.07
C GLY A 125 -1.09 -30.61 5.03
N HIS A 126 -0.59 -29.44 4.63
CA HIS A 126 0.83 -29.09 4.65
C HIS A 126 1.25 -28.60 6.06
N ILE A 127 1.21 -29.52 7.02
CA ILE A 127 1.41 -29.24 8.46
C ILE A 127 2.76 -28.58 8.77
N ASP A 128 3.85 -29.09 8.18
CA ASP A 128 5.19 -28.57 8.44
C ASP A 128 5.35 -27.15 7.87
N ILE A 129 4.80 -26.90 6.67
CA ILE A 129 4.80 -25.57 6.06
C ILE A 129 3.99 -24.58 6.90
N ALA A 130 2.82 -24.98 7.39
CA ALA A 130 2.01 -24.15 8.28
C ALA A 130 2.78 -23.79 9.56
N ARG A 131 3.45 -24.78 10.18
CA ARG A 131 4.30 -24.57 11.37
C ARG A 131 5.40 -23.54 11.08
N ASP A 132 6.12 -23.70 9.99
CA ASP A 132 7.23 -22.82 9.63
C ASP A 132 6.74 -21.39 9.35
N LEU A 133 5.60 -21.24 8.69
CA LEU A 133 4.97 -19.94 8.45
C LEU A 133 4.58 -19.25 9.77
N PHE A 134 3.97 -19.96 10.73
CA PHE A 134 3.63 -19.37 12.02
C PHE A 134 4.86 -19.03 12.87
N LEU A 135 5.89 -19.90 12.86
CA LEU A 135 7.16 -19.59 13.53
C LEU A 135 7.83 -18.35 12.93
N SER A 136 7.77 -18.19 11.60
CA SER A 136 8.34 -17.03 10.93
C SER A 136 7.72 -15.70 11.38
N VAL A 137 6.44 -15.70 11.76
CA VAL A 137 5.75 -14.51 12.30
C VAL A 137 6.28 -14.18 13.69
N ILE A 138 6.56 -15.20 14.52
CA ILE A 138 7.15 -14.99 15.85
C ILE A 138 8.57 -14.43 15.74
N THR A 139 9.37 -14.95 14.80
CA THR A 139 10.75 -14.47 14.59
C THR A 139 10.79 -13.06 14.02
N LEU A 140 9.78 -12.66 13.24
CA LEU A 140 9.71 -11.32 12.65
C LEU A 140 9.49 -10.24 13.73
N HIS A 141 8.80 -10.57 14.82
CA HIS A 141 8.44 -9.66 15.92
C HIS A 141 9.31 -9.86 17.18
N ASP A 142 10.58 -10.27 17.04
CA ASP A 142 11.37 -10.75 18.17
C ASP A 142 11.44 -9.73 19.33
N GLY A 143 10.87 -10.09 20.48
CA GLY A 143 10.80 -9.26 21.69
C GLY A 143 9.50 -8.47 21.91
N GLU A 144 8.58 -8.40 20.94
CA GLU A 144 7.32 -7.65 21.08
C GLU A 144 6.09 -8.56 21.09
N ASN A 145 5.15 -8.31 22.01
CA ASN A 145 3.89 -9.06 22.07
C ASN A 145 2.85 -8.40 21.16
N SER A 146 2.99 -8.62 19.86
CA SER A 146 2.06 -8.10 18.86
C SER A 146 0.84 -9.03 18.70
N TYR A 147 -0.24 -8.48 18.13
CA TYR A 147 -1.42 -9.26 17.73
C TYR A 147 -1.03 -10.48 16.87
N TYR A 148 -0.06 -10.31 15.97
CA TYR A 148 0.39 -11.35 15.05
C TYR A 148 1.09 -12.50 15.77
N VAL A 149 1.97 -12.19 16.74
CA VAL A 149 2.64 -13.20 17.58
C VAL A 149 1.62 -14.02 18.37
N LEU A 150 0.62 -13.36 18.97
CA LEU A 150 -0.42 -14.06 19.73
C LEU A 150 -1.24 -14.99 18.84
N LYS A 151 -1.62 -14.54 17.64
CA LYS A 151 -2.35 -15.38 16.67
C LYS A 151 -1.49 -16.57 16.22
N ALA A 152 -0.22 -16.34 15.89
CA ALA A 152 0.71 -17.41 15.49
C ALA A 152 0.87 -18.48 16.58
N ARG A 153 1.09 -18.07 17.84
CA ARG A 153 1.18 -19.00 18.99
C ARG A 153 -0.10 -19.81 19.19
N THR A 154 -1.25 -19.18 19.02
CA THR A 154 -2.56 -19.85 19.11
C THR A 154 -2.68 -20.94 18.04
N LEU A 155 -2.30 -20.65 16.81
CA LEU A 155 -2.35 -21.61 15.70
C LEU A 155 -1.34 -22.76 15.88
N LEU A 156 -0.13 -22.47 16.35
CA LEU A 156 0.87 -23.49 16.73
C LEU A 156 0.37 -24.41 17.86
N GLY A 157 -0.36 -23.86 18.83
CA GLY A 157 -0.99 -24.67 19.88
C GLY A 157 -2.02 -25.66 19.32
N ARG A 158 -2.84 -25.24 18.35
CA ARG A 158 -3.83 -26.10 17.68
C ARG A 158 -3.18 -27.23 16.89
N LEU A 159 -2.09 -26.94 16.19
CA LEU A 159 -1.28 -27.94 15.48
C LEU A 159 -0.81 -29.06 16.43
N GLY A 160 -0.25 -28.70 17.59
CA GLY A 160 0.23 -29.68 18.58
C GLY A 160 -0.89 -30.56 19.17
N GLN A 161 -2.08 -30.00 19.35
CA GLN A 161 -3.25 -30.74 19.84
C GLN A 161 -3.82 -31.68 18.78
N GLY A 162 -3.93 -31.25 17.51
CA GLY A 162 -4.44 -32.07 16.41
C GLY A 162 -3.58 -33.31 16.13
N VAL A 163 -2.25 -33.17 16.22
CA VAL A 163 -1.32 -34.30 16.05
C VAL A 163 -1.48 -35.33 17.19
N ASN A 164 -1.60 -34.88 18.44
CA ASN A 164 -1.79 -35.78 19.58
C ASN A 164 -3.11 -36.57 19.51
N VAL A 165 -4.18 -35.98 19.00
CA VAL A 165 -5.48 -36.66 18.82
C VAL A 165 -5.40 -37.70 17.70
N SER A 166 -4.72 -37.39 16.59
CA SER A 166 -4.55 -38.34 15.47
C SER A 166 -3.70 -39.56 15.84
N LEU A 167 -2.68 -39.40 16.69
CA LEU A 167 -1.80 -40.49 17.13
C LEU A 167 -2.46 -41.44 18.14
N ASN A 168 -3.42 -40.96 18.94
CA ASN A 168 -4.13 -41.75 19.95
C ASN A 168 -5.35 -42.53 19.41
N ALA A 169 -5.74 -42.33 18.15
CA ALA A 169 -6.92 -42.97 17.54
C ALA A 169 -6.62 -44.36 16.92
N ARG A 170 -5.61 -45.08 17.42
CA ARG A 170 -5.16 -46.36 16.86
C ARG A 170 -5.31 -47.52 17.84
#